data_AF-A0A914YI99-F1
#
_entry.id   AF-A0A914YI99-F1
#
_cell.length_a   1.000
_cell.length_b   1.000
_cell.length_c   1.000
_cell.angle_alpha   90.00
_cell.angle_beta   90.00
_cell.angle_gamma   90.00
#
_symmetry.space_group_name_H-M   'P 1'
#
loop_
_entity.id
_entity.type
_entity.pdbx_description
1 polymer ?
#
loop_
_entity_poly.entity_id
_entity_poly.type
_entity_poly.pdbx_seq_one_letter_code
_entity_poly.pdbx_strand_id
1 'polypeptide(L)'
;MFIVLIFLITISGFTFGSPPENRLMRDLMHGYVAEERPVIDSSQPVIVKLGVTIQQIIDLKEREEQLEVNMWLRYSWKDENLRWDPIQYENVSDLPHPAGAIWTPDVLLYNSVDTVFDSTYKVNMLGYSDGTINWIPPGIFKVSCKIDITWFPFDEQVCMFKVSEILYE
;
A
#
# COMPACT_ATOMS: atom_id res chain seq x y z
N MET A 1 -35.05 -7.05 5.42
CA MET A 1 -33.86 -7.92 5.39
C MET A 1 -33.03 -7.58 6.62
N PHE A 2 -32.99 -8.44 7.63
CA PHE A 2 -32.25 -8.19 8.86
C PHE A 2 -30.86 -8.82 8.73
N ILE A 3 -29.81 -8.01 8.78
CA ILE A 3 -28.43 -8.49 8.87
C ILE A 3 -28.12 -8.65 10.36
N VAL A 4 -27.82 -9.87 10.80
CA VAL A 4 -27.38 -10.17 12.16
C VAL A 4 -25.88 -10.45 12.08
N LEU A 5 -25.05 -9.57 12.65
CA LEU A 5 -23.62 -9.77 12.80
C LEU A 5 -23.34 -10.14 14.26
N ILE A 6 -22.94 -11.39 14.50
CA ILE A 6 -22.42 -11.85 15.78
C ILE A 6 -20.91 -11.99 15.63
N PHE A 7 -20.16 -11.17 16.35
CA PHE A 7 -18.74 -11.40 16.59
C PHE A 7 -18.48 -11.40 18.09
N LEU A 8 -18.25 -12.59 18.64
CA LEU A 8 -17.61 -12.76 19.95
C LEU A 8 -16.43 -13.70 19.76
N ILE A 9 -15.26 -13.11 19.51
CA ILE A 9 -13.99 -13.80 19.66
C ILE A 9 -13.19 -12.98 20.67
N THR A 10 -13.21 -13.41 21.93
CA THR A 10 -12.24 -12.92 22.92
C THR A 10 -10.92 -13.63 22.65
N ILE A 11 -10.01 -12.96 21.95
CA ILE A 11 -8.62 -13.41 21.82
C ILE A 11 -7.88 -12.94 23.07
N SER A 12 -7.90 -13.75 24.12
CA SER A 12 -6.94 -13.63 25.21
C SER A 12 -5.69 -14.44 24.86
N GLY A 13 -4.79 -13.83 24.09
CA GLY A 13 -3.44 -14.34 23.89
C GLY A 13 -2.45 -13.51 24.71
N PHE A 14 -1.56 -14.18 25.45
CA PHE A 14 -0.34 -13.53 25.90
C PHE A 14 0.55 -13.33 24.68
N THR A 15 0.76 -12.07 24.27
CA THR A 15 1.77 -11.76 23.26
C THR A 15 3.11 -11.65 23.96
N PHE A 16 3.96 -12.65 23.78
CA PHE A 16 5.38 -12.48 24.09
C PHE A 16 5.97 -11.65 22.95
N GLY A 17 6.35 -10.40 23.21
CA GLY A 17 7.13 -9.63 22.25
C GLY A 17 8.44 -10.37 22.00
N SER A 18 8.79 -10.65 20.76
CA SER A 18 10.02 -11.39 20.49
C SER A 18 11.22 -10.46 20.78
N PRO A 19 12.09 -10.80 21.75
CA PRO A 19 13.30 -10.02 21.99
C PRO A 19 14.18 -9.82 20.74
N PRO A 20 14.34 -10.80 19.82
CA PRO A 20 15.14 -10.60 18.62
C PRO A 20 14.53 -9.59 17.63
N GLU A 21 13.22 -9.60 17.35
CA GLU A 21 12.61 -8.60 16.45
C GLU A 21 12.69 -7.20 17.06
N ASN A 22 12.52 -7.06 18.37
CA ASN A 22 12.64 -5.76 19.04
C ASN A 22 14.08 -5.21 18.96
N ARG A 23 15.08 -6.08 19.11
CA ARG A 23 16.49 -5.71 18.92
C ARG A 23 16.74 -5.31 17.46
N LEU A 24 16.33 -6.14 16.51
CA LEU A 24 16.46 -5.87 15.08
C LEU A 24 15.81 -4.55 14.67
N MET A 25 14.57 -4.30 15.12
CA MET A 25 13.85 -3.06 14.85
C MET A 25 14.63 -1.85 15.37
N ARG A 26 15.18 -1.92 16.59
CA ARG A 26 15.98 -0.81 17.14
C ARG A 26 17.27 -0.59 16.37
N ASP A 27 17.94 -1.65 15.96
CA ASP A 27 19.20 -1.58 15.21
C ASP A 27 18.98 -0.98 13.81
N LEU A 28 17.97 -1.46 13.07
CA LEU A 28 17.65 -0.98 11.72
C LEU A 28 17.13 0.47 11.71
N MET A 29 16.30 0.83 12.69
CA MET A 29 15.72 2.18 12.75
C MET A 29 16.68 3.21 13.36
N HIS A 30 17.85 2.80 13.85
CA HIS A 30 18.81 3.73 14.43
C HIS A 30 19.44 4.62 13.36
N GLY A 31 19.02 5.89 13.32
CA GLY A 31 19.54 6.86 12.35
C GLY A 31 18.92 6.73 10.95
N TYR A 32 17.90 5.89 10.79
CA TYR A 32 17.13 5.81 9.55
C TYR A 32 16.26 7.06 9.37
N VAL A 33 16.26 7.62 8.17
CA VAL A 33 15.47 8.82 7.79
C VAL A 33 14.45 8.40 6.74
N ALA A 34 13.16 8.47 7.07
CA ALA A 34 12.09 7.99 6.20
C ALA A 34 11.90 8.86 4.94
N GLU A 35 12.33 10.11 4.97
CA GLU A 35 12.25 11.03 3.85
C GLU A 35 13.40 10.81 2.85
N GLU A 36 14.44 10.07 3.21
CA GLU A 36 15.59 9.81 2.34
C GLU A 36 15.33 8.61 1.43
N ARG A 37 15.64 8.77 0.15
CA ARG A 37 15.51 7.70 -0.83
C ARG A 37 16.47 6.55 -0.49
N PRO A 38 15.98 5.30 -0.36
CA PRO A 38 16.76 4.21 0.25
C PRO A 38 17.70 3.52 -0.74
N VAL A 39 18.67 4.27 -1.26
CA VAL A 39 19.78 3.75 -2.10
C VAL A 39 21.12 4.11 -1.50
N ILE A 40 22.10 3.21 -1.64
CA ILE A 40 23.49 3.51 -1.26
C ILE A 40 24.15 4.40 -2.33
N ASP A 41 23.89 4.09 -3.61
CA ASP A 41 24.38 4.88 -4.74
C ASP A 41 23.29 5.82 -5.24
N SER A 42 23.51 7.12 -5.03
CA SER A 42 22.60 8.19 -5.49
C SER A 42 22.35 8.19 -7.00
N SER A 43 23.21 7.57 -7.81
CA SER A 43 23.02 7.46 -9.27
C SER A 43 21.99 6.41 -9.69
N GLN A 44 21.66 5.45 -8.82
CA GLN A 44 20.72 4.38 -9.11
C GLN A 44 19.30 4.76 -8.72
N PRO A 45 18.26 4.39 -9.48
CA PRO A 45 16.87 4.62 -9.10
C PRO A 45 16.37 3.58 -8.09
N VAL A 46 15.31 3.91 -7.35
CA VAL A 46 14.51 2.91 -6.63
C VAL A 46 13.46 2.37 -7.58
N ILE A 47 13.43 1.06 -7.80
CA ILE A 47 12.43 0.42 -8.66
C ILE A 47 11.22 0.04 -7.80
N VAL A 48 10.11 0.76 -7.99
CA VAL A 48 8.84 0.46 -7.33
C VAL A 48 7.97 -0.38 -8.26
N LYS A 49 7.57 -1.56 -7.80
CA LYS A 49 6.61 -2.42 -8.51
C LYS A 49 5.22 -2.17 -7.96
N LEU A 50 4.32 -1.77 -8.85
CA LEU A 50 2.91 -1.57 -8.55
C LEU A 50 2.08 -2.72 -9.14
N GLY A 51 1.30 -3.37 -8.28
CA GLY A 51 0.23 -4.30 -8.67
C GLY A 51 -1.12 -3.75 -8.21
N VAL A 52 -2.16 -4.00 -9.00
CA VAL A 52 -3.54 -3.62 -8.65
C VAL A 52 -4.39 -4.88 -8.60
N THR A 53 -5.19 -5.02 -7.55
CA THR A 53 -6.19 -6.10 -7.44
C THR A 53 -7.55 -5.48 -7.18
N ILE A 54 -8.43 -5.52 -8.17
CA ILE A 54 -9.82 -5.06 -8.04
C ILE A 54 -10.60 -6.13 -7.28
N GLN A 55 -11.19 -5.74 -6.15
CA GLN A 55 -12.04 -6.61 -5.35
C GLN A 55 -13.49 -6.51 -5.82
N GLN A 56 -13.96 -5.29 -6.02
CA GLN A 56 -15.35 -5.03 -6.41
C GLN A 56 -15.48 -3.66 -7.07
N ILE A 57 -16.30 -3.57 -8.12
CA ILE A 57 -16.87 -2.31 -8.58
C ILE A 57 -18.05 -1.97 -7.64
N ILE A 58 -17.93 -0.87 -6.91
CA ILE A 58 -18.94 -0.47 -5.92
C ILE A 58 -20.10 0.23 -6.63
N ASP A 59 -19.79 1.22 -7.46
CA ASP A 59 -20.78 2.06 -8.13
C ASP A 59 -20.20 2.71 -9.39
N LEU A 60 -21.07 2.96 -10.36
CA LEU A 60 -20.78 3.77 -11.54
C LEU A 60 -21.85 4.86 -11.62
N LYS A 61 -21.44 6.09 -11.37
CA LYS A 61 -22.33 7.25 -11.36
C LYS A 61 -22.24 7.94 -12.71
N GLU A 62 -23.15 7.61 -13.62
CA GLU A 62 -23.05 8.06 -15.01
C GLU A 62 -23.20 9.58 -15.14
N ARG A 63 -24.08 10.17 -14.33
CA ARG A 63 -24.34 11.62 -14.34
C ARG A 63 -23.16 12.42 -13.79
N GLU A 64 -22.46 11.88 -12.79
CA GLU A 64 -21.30 12.47 -12.16
C GLU A 64 -19.98 12.08 -12.85
N GLU A 65 -20.01 11.22 -13.88
CA GLU A 65 -18.84 10.70 -14.58
C GLU A 65 -17.80 10.11 -13.60
N GLN A 66 -18.27 9.31 -12.64
CA GLN A 66 -17.47 8.81 -11.53
C GLN A 66 -17.60 7.29 -11.38
N LEU A 67 -16.46 6.60 -11.31
CA LEU A 67 -16.38 5.18 -10.95
C LEU A 67 -15.84 5.03 -9.53
N GLU A 68 -16.51 4.22 -8.71
CA GLU A 68 -16.10 3.86 -7.35
C GLU A 68 -15.75 2.37 -7.26
N VAL A 69 -14.52 2.06 -6.83
CA VAL A 69 -13.97 0.69 -6.83
C VAL A 69 -13.28 0.39 -5.51
N ASN A 70 -13.55 -0.79 -4.94
CA ASN A 70 -12.75 -1.35 -3.85
C ASN A 70 -11.58 -2.14 -4.45
N MET A 71 -10.36 -1.73 -4.15
CA MET A 71 -9.15 -2.36 -4.68
C MET A 71 -8.01 -2.38 -3.68
N TRP A 72 -7.10 -3.33 -3.86
CA TRP A 72 -5.84 -3.41 -3.13
C TRP A 72 -4.72 -2.95 -4.04
N LEU A 73 -3.92 -2.01 -3.55
CA LEU A 73 -2.67 -1.62 -4.18
C LEU A 73 -1.57 -2.48 -3.57
N ARG A 74 -0.71 -3.07 -4.40
CA ARG A 74 0.45 -3.84 -3.97
C ARG A 74 1.71 -3.12 -4.42
N TYR A 75 2.43 -2.56 -3.46
CA TYR A 75 3.74 -1.97 -3.67
C TYR A 75 4.82 -2.96 -3.26
N SER A 76 5.88 -3.03 -4.06
CA SER A 76 7.08 -3.78 -3.72
C SER A 76 8.31 -3.01 -4.20
N TRP A 77 9.21 -2.67 -3.29
CA TRP A 77 10.47 -1.99 -3.59
C TRP A 77 11.60 -2.59 -2.75
N LYS A 78 12.83 -2.15 -3.01
CA LYS A 78 13.99 -2.57 -2.24
C LYS A 78 14.56 -1.38 -1.50
N ASP A 79 14.70 -1.51 -0.18
CA ASP A 79 15.41 -0.58 0.67
C ASP A 79 16.79 -1.16 1.00
N GLU A 80 17.85 -0.46 0.63
CA GLU A 80 19.21 -0.95 0.85
C GLU A 80 19.69 -0.81 2.29
N ASN A 81 19.08 0.12 3.06
CA ASN A 81 19.41 0.40 4.45
C ASN A 81 18.73 -0.57 5.42
N LEU A 82 17.63 -1.21 5.01
CA LEU A 82 16.86 -2.16 5.82
C LEU A 82 17.24 -3.63 5.57
N ARG A 83 18.52 -3.92 5.31
CA ARG A 83 19.03 -5.28 5.14
C ARG A 83 19.64 -5.81 6.43
N TRP A 84 19.42 -7.08 6.74
CA TRP A 84 20.06 -7.74 7.87
C TRP A 84 20.37 -9.21 7.58
N ASP A 85 21.26 -9.79 8.39
CA ASP A 85 21.52 -11.24 8.36
C ASP A 85 20.58 -11.93 9.37
N PRO A 86 19.62 -12.78 8.93
CA PRO A 86 18.70 -13.49 9.81
C PRO A 86 19.41 -14.28 10.91
N ILE A 87 20.60 -14.82 10.64
CA ILE A 87 21.34 -15.66 11.58
C ILE A 87 21.71 -14.88 12.86
N GLN A 88 21.95 -13.57 12.75
CA GLN A 88 22.28 -12.70 13.88
C GLN A 88 21.07 -12.40 14.78
N TYR A 89 19.86 -12.66 14.29
CA TYR A 89 18.60 -12.36 14.95
C TYR A 89 17.71 -13.60 15.06
N GLU A 90 18.30 -14.76 15.39
CA GLU A 90 17.54 -16.00 15.65
C GLU A 90 16.67 -16.44 14.46
N ASN A 91 17.15 -16.20 13.23
CA ASN A 91 16.49 -16.50 11.95
C ASN A 91 15.21 -15.71 11.67
N VAL A 92 15.09 -14.48 12.19
CA VAL A 92 14.03 -13.55 11.78
C VAL A 92 14.20 -13.21 10.29
N SER A 93 13.26 -13.67 9.47
CA SER A 93 13.25 -13.50 8.00
C SER A 93 12.53 -12.25 7.52
N ASP A 94 11.56 -11.79 8.30
CA ASP A 94 10.65 -10.71 7.98
C ASP A 94 10.32 -9.90 9.23
N LEU A 95 10.09 -8.61 9.05
CA LEU A 95 9.86 -7.65 10.12
C LEU A 95 8.75 -6.66 9.71
N PRO A 96 7.67 -6.53 10.50
CA PRO A 96 6.63 -5.56 10.21
C PRO A 96 7.04 -4.15 10.67
N HIS A 97 6.85 -3.16 9.78
CA HIS A 97 7.04 -1.74 10.06
C HIS A 97 5.69 -1.02 10.07
N PRO A 98 5.42 -0.13 11.05
CA PRO A 98 4.25 0.73 11.01
C PRO A 98 4.22 1.61 9.75
N ALA A 99 3.02 1.90 9.25
CA ALA A 99 2.87 2.79 8.10
C ALA A 99 3.50 4.18 8.38
N GLY A 100 4.37 4.63 7.48
CA GLY A 100 5.08 5.91 7.60
C GLY A 100 6.32 5.89 8.50
N ALA A 101 6.69 4.73 9.07
CA ALA A 101 7.94 4.61 9.83
C ALA A 101 9.18 4.50 8.93
N ILE A 102 9.00 4.05 7.68
CA ILE A 102 10.06 3.85 6.69
C ILE A 102 9.73 4.62 5.41
N TRP A 103 10.72 4.78 4.53
CA TRP A 103 10.52 5.42 3.24
C TRP A 103 9.39 4.75 2.46
N THR A 104 8.50 5.57 1.93
CA THR A 104 7.31 5.14 1.19
C THR A 104 7.26 5.89 -0.13
N PRO A 105 7.04 5.22 -1.27
CA PRO A 105 6.96 5.89 -2.56
C PRO A 105 5.70 6.76 -2.67
N ASP A 106 5.86 7.97 -3.20
CA ASP A 106 4.75 8.89 -3.46
C ASP A 106 4.10 8.59 -4.80
N VAL A 107 3.07 7.74 -4.77
CA VAL A 107 2.29 7.36 -5.95
C VAL A 107 0.97 8.12 -5.94
N LEU A 108 0.72 8.91 -7.00
CA LEU A 108 -0.47 9.74 -7.20
C LEU A 108 -1.46 9.16 -8.20
N LEU A 109 -2.73 9.12 -7.81
CA LEU A 109 -3.87 8.92 -8.72
C LEU A 109 -4.41 10.27 -9.21
N TYR A 110 -4.01 10.68 -10.41
CA TYR A 110 -4.26 12.03 -10.96
C TYR A 110 -5.73 12.33 -11.21
N ASN A 111 -6.50 11.33 -11.62
CA ASN A 111 -7.92 11.48 -11.88
C ASN A 111 -8.79 11.06 -10.69
N SER A 112 -8.23 11.05 -9.47
CA SER A 112 -9.02 10.90 -8.26
C SER A 112 -10.00 12.07 -8.14
N VAL A 113 -11.26 11.77 -7.79
CA VAL A 113 -12.27 12.78 -7.44
C VAL A 113 -12.44 12.92 -5.92
N ASP A 114 -11.74 12.10 -5.15
CA ASP A 114 -11.73 12.23 -3.70
C ASP A 114 -10.74 13.32 -3.25
N THR A 115 -11.16 14.13 -2.27
CA THR A 115 -10.34 15.19 -1.68
C THR A 115 -9.25 14.63 -0.76
N VAL A 116 -9.42 13.40 -0.26
CA VAL A 116 -8.40 12.70 0.52
C VAL A 116 -7.62 11.82 -0.45
N PHE A 117 -6.39 12.26 -0.73
CA PHE A 117 -5.50 11.55 -1.65
C PHE A 117 -5.20 10.11 -1.18
N ASP A 118 -5.14 9.89 0.13
CA ASP A 118 -4.92 8.59 0.76
C ASP A 118 -6.25 8.00 1.27
N SER A 119 -7.08 7.51 0.36
CA SER A 119 -8.28 6.73 0.70
C SER A 119 -7.96 5.29 1.16
N THR A 120 -6.68 5.01 1.36
CA THR A 120 -6.14 3.72 1.73
C THR A 120 -6.03 3.61 3.25
N TYR A 121 -6.38 2.43 3.77
CA TYR A 121 -6.17 2.15 5.18
C TYR A 121 -4.67 2.01 5.46
N LYS A 122 -4.19 2.71 6.49
CA LYS A 122 -2.81 2.60 6.97
C LYS A 122 -2.57 1.22 7.56
N VAL A 123 -2.02 0.33 6.74
CA VAL A 123 -1.58 -1.01 7.13
C VAL A 123 -0.07 -1.05 7.28
N ASN A 124 0.42 -1.93 8.15
CA ASN A 124 1.84 -2.16 8.31
C ASN A 124 2.47 -2.65 7.00
N MET A 125 3.72 -2.26 6.80
CA MET A 125 4.60 -2.73 5.73
C MET A 125 5.35 -3.96 6.23
N LEU A 126 5.64 -4.91 5.35
CA LEU A 126 6.43 -6.09 5.69
C LEU A 126 7.78 -6.00 4.98
N GLY A 127 8.85 -5.86 5.75
CA GLY A 127 10.22 -5.91 5.26
C GLY A 127 10.78 -7.33 5.35
N TYR A 128 11.61 -7.71 4.39
CA TYR A 128 12.33 -8.98 4.36
C TYR A 128 13.83 -8.72 4.53
N SER A 129 14.55 -9.73 5.02
CA SER A 129 16.00 -9.65 5.30
C SER A 129 16.88 -9.20 4.13
N ASP A 130 16.45 -9.41 2.89
CA ASP A 130 17.14 -8.96 1.69
C ASP A 130 16.94 -7.47 1.36
N GLY A 131 16.16 -6.76 2.19
CA GLY A 131 15.76 -5.36 2.03
C GLY A 131 14.52 -5.18 1.17
N THR A 132 13.86 -6.25 0.71
CA THR A 132 12.59 -6.12 -0.01
C THR A 132 11.51 -5.67 0.95
N ILE A 133 10.74 -4.64 0.59
CA ILE A 133 9.59 -4.17 1.35
C ILE A 133 8.33 -4.43 0.52
N ASN A 134 7.32 -5.00 1.16
CA ASN A 134 5.98 -5.19 0.60
C ASN A 134 4.96 -4.36 1.39
N TRP A 135 4.13 -3.61 0.68
CA TRP A 135 3.05 -2.82 1.26
C TRP A 135 1.77 -3.02 0.46
N ILE A 136 0.70 -3.45 1.13
CA ILE A 136 -0.56 -3.80 0.46
C ILE A 136 -1.74 -3.09 1.11
N PRO A 137 -1.85 -1.75 0.96
CA PRO A 137 -2.93 -1.01 1.57
C PRO A 137 -4.25 -1.24 0.79
N PRO A 138 -5.36 -1.61 1.46
CA PRO A 138 -6.68 -1.68 0.86
C PRO A 138 -7.35 -0.30 0.85
N GLY A 139 -8.14 0.01 -0.17
CA GLY A 139 -8.83 1.31 -0.24
C GLY A 139 -10.03 1.33 -1.17
N ILE A 140 -10.84 2.37 -1.00
CA ILE A 140 -11.92 2.70 -1.93
C ILE A 140 -11.42 3.84 -2.80
N PHE A 141 -11.39 3.63 -4.11
CA PHE A 141 -10.86 4.57 -5.08
C PHE A 141 -11.99 5.11 -5.92
N LYS A 142 -12.08 6.44 -5.99
CA LYS A 142 -13.06 7.16 -6.80
C LYS A 142 -12.34 7.90 -7.89
N VAL A 143 -12.59 7.55 -9.14
CA VAL A 143 -11.95 8.17 -10.30
C VAL A 143 -12.96 8.84 -11.22
N SER A 144 -12.53 9.96 -11.80
CA SER A 144 -13.24 10.56 -12.92
C SER A 144 -13.07 9.68 -14.16
N CYS A 145 -14.19 9.32 -14.76
CA CYS A 145 -14.30 8.47 -15.94
C CYS A 145 -15.38 9.02 -16.87
N LYS A 146 -14.98 9.33 -18.11
CA LYS A 146 -15.91 9.82 -19.13
C LYS A 146 -16.89 8.73 -19.54
N ILE A 147 -18.17 9.06 -19.57
CA ILE A 147 -19.24 8.11 -19.87
C ILE A 147 -19.77 8.33 -21.28
N ASP A 148 -19.92 7.26 -22.05
CA ASP A 148 -20.49 7.29 -23.40
C ASP A 148 -21.88 6.63 -23.44
N ILE A 149 -22.93 7.46 -23.56
CA ILE A 149 -24.33 7.01 -23.56
C ILE A 149 -24.92 6.76 -24.96
N THR A 150 -24.08 6.57 -25.99
CA THR A 150 -24.55 6.44 -27.38
C THR A 150 -25.52 5.27 -27.61
N TRP A 151 -25.33 4.14 -26.90
CA TRP A 151 -26.06 2.89 -27.14
C TRP A 151 -26.87 2.39 -25.93
N PHE A 152 -27.28 3.31 -25.06
CA PHE A 152 -28.02 2.97 -23.85
C PHE A 152 -29.23 2.04 -24.15
N PRO A 153 -29.46 0.95 -23.39
CA PRO A 153 -28.74 0.50 -22.18
C PRO A 153 -27.64 -0.56 -22.43
N PHE A 154 -27.20 -0.74 -23.68
CA PHE A 154 -26.22 -1.76 -24.09
C PHE A 154 -24.85 -1.17 -24.45
N ASP A 155 -24.49 -0.10 -23.76
CA ASP A 155 -23.24 0.63 -23.88
C ASP A 155 -22.07 -0.05 -23.14
N GLU A 156 -20.86 0.27 -23.57
CA GLU A 156 -19.61 -0.18 -22.95
C GLU A 156 -18.87 1.03 -22.38
N GLN A 157 -18.40 0.92 -21.14
CA GLN A 157 -17.71 2.01 -20.44
C GLN A 157 -16.25 1.65 -20.20
N VAL A 158 -15.34 2.56 -20.58
CA VAL A 158 -13.89 2.38 -20.44
C VAL A 158 -13.34 3.44 -19.48
N CYS A 159 -13.07 3.02 -18.24
CA CYS A 159 -12.49 3.88 -17.22
C CYS A 159 -11.00 3.58 -17.02
N MET A 160 -10.16 4.63 -17.02
CA MET A 160 -8.72 4.51 -16.83
C MET A 160 -8.30 5.05 -15.47
N PHE A 161 -7.45 4.31 -14.77
CA PHE A 161 -6.77 4.79 -13.57
C PHE A 161 -5.44 5.41 -13.98
N LYS A 162 -5.26 6.72 -13.74
CA LYS A 162 -4.05 7.46 -14.13
C LYS A 162 -3.12 7.58 -12.94
N VAL A 163 -2.14 6.69 -12.87
CA VAL A 163 -1.16 6.63 -11.78
C VAL A 163 0.18 7.22 -12.24
N SER A 164 0.78 8.13 -11.48
CA SER A 164 2.18 8.54 -11.66
C SER A 164 2.83 8.96 -10.34
N GLU A 165 4.15 8.99 -10.32
CA GLU A 165 4.92 9.52 -9.19
C GLU A 165 4.96 11.05 -9.24
N ILE A 166 5.00 11.72 -8.07
CA ILE A 166 5.05 13.20 -7.98
C ILE A 166 6.48 13.73 -7.78
N LEU A 167 7.33 13.01 -7.01
CA LEU A 167 8.56 13.59 -6.47
C LEU A 167 9.85 13.29 -7.25
N TYR A 168 9.83 12.37 -8.21
CA TYR A 168 11.04 11.95 -8.93
C TYR A 168 10.84 12.13 -10.45
N GLU A 169 11.56 13.10 -11.04
CA GLU A 169 11.76 13.26 -12.49
C GLU A 169 13.02 12.51 -12.95
#